data_AF-A0A1I3IGZ5-F1
#
_entry.id   AF-A0A1I3IGZ5-F1
#
_cell.length_a   1.000
_cell.length_b   1.000
_cell.length_c   1.000
_cell.angle_alpha   90.00
_cell.angle_beta   90.00
_cell.angle_gamma   90.00
#
_symmetry.space_group_name_H-M   'P 1'
#
loop_
_entity.id
_entity.type
_entity.pdbx_description
1 polymer ?
#
loop_
_entity_poly.entity_id
_entity_poly.type
_entity_poly.pdbx_seq_one_letter_code
_entity_poly.pdbx_strand_id
1 'polypeptide(L)' 'MRKALCHHFGRADMQGLGAFFDSFEQARQRHISMLDEMQPNRTRYSLTRKVAKNLGLSDEEAGVWVDRFHEIGRLPNLR' A
#
# COMPACT_ATOMS: atom_id res chain seq x y z
N MET A 1 -9.37 0.13 8.16
CA MET A 1 -9.35 0.95 6.93
C MET A 1 -9.94 0.25 5.70
N ARG A 2 -9.43 -0.91 5.21
CA ARG A 2 -9.92 -1.56 3.96
C ARG A 2 -11.44 -1.71 3.83
N LYS A 3 -12.09 -2.38 4.79
CA LYS A 3 -13.55 -2.55 4.79
C LYS A 3 -14.30 -1.22 4.87
N ALA A 4 -13.75 -0.25 5.58
CA ALA A 4 -14.34 1.09 5.72
C ALA A 4 -14.25 1.88 4.41
N LEU A 5 -13.16 1.76 3.65
CA LEU A 5 -13.01 2.38 2.33
C LEU A 5 -13.92 1.71 1.29
N CYS A 6 -13.96 0.38 1.24
CA CYS A 6 -14.92 -0.33 0.38
C CYS A 6 -16.37 0.07 0.70
N HIS A 7 -16.73 0.13 1.98
CA HIS A 7 -18.05 0.58 2.41
C HIS A 7 -18.33 2.04 2.06
N HIS A 8 -17.36 2.95 2.28
CA HIS A 8 -17.51 4.37 2.00
C HIS A 8 -17.67 4.66 0.49
N PHE A 9 -16.92 3.94 -0.34
CA PHE A 9 -16.99 4.07 -1.80
C PHE A 9 -18.01 3.12 -2.46
N GLY A 10 -18.83 2.42 -1.67
CA GLY A 10 -19.87 1.51 -2.17
C GLY A 10 -19.33 0.34 -3.02
N ARG A 11 -18.09 -0.08 -2.81
CA ARG A 11 -17.46 -1.16 -3.59
C ARG A 11 -17.61 -2.51 -2.88
N ALA A 12 -18.11 -3.49 -3.62
CA ALA A 12 -18.32 -4.87 -3.16
C ALA A 12 -17.01 -5.65 -2.96
N ASP A 13 -15.95 -5.30 -3.70
CA ASP A 13 -14.64 -5.91 -3.59
C ASP A 13 -13.50 -4.86 -3.61
N MET A 14 -12.28 -5.33 -3.37
CA MET A 14 -11.07 -4.49 -3.41
C MET A 14 -10.57 -4.28 -4.86
N GLN A 15 -11.22 -4.89 -5.87
CA GLN A 15 -10.77 -4.77 -7.25
C GLN A 15 -10.97 -3.32 -7.72
N GLY A 16 -9.90 -2.74 -8.30
CA GLY A 16 -9.87 -1.36 -8.75
C GLY A 16 -9.63 -0.30 -7.66
N LEU A 17 -9.47 -0.66 -6.38
CA LEU A 17 -9.03 0.29 -5.34
C LEU A 17 -7.54 0.64 -5.51
N GLY A 18 -6.77 -0.26 -6.13
CA GLY A 18 -5.42 0.03 -6.65
C GLY A 18 -5.41 1.26 -7.57
N ALA A 19 -6.23 1.28 -8.61
CA ALA A 19 -6.35 2.41 -9.53
C ALA A 19 -6.70 3.73 -8.82
N PHE A 20 -7.54 3.69 -7.77
CA PHE A 20 -7.83 4.87 -6.94
C PHE A 20 -6.58 5.40 -6.24
N PHE A 21 -5.74 4.52 -5.68
CA PHE A 21 -4.50 4.93 -5.03
C PHE A 21 -3.40 5.35 -6.03
N ASP A 22 -3.49 5.00 -7.31
CA ASP A 22 -2.53 5.46 -8.33
C ASP A 22 -2.64 6.99 -8.51
N SER A 23 -3.84 7.56 -8.31
CA SER A 23 -4.04 9.01 -8.30
C SER A 23 -3.49 9.70 -7.04
N PHE A 24 -3.08 8.94 -6.02
CA PHE A 24 -2.59 9.47 -4.74
C PHE A 24 -1.30 8.77 -4.30
N GLU A 25 -0.25 8.91 -5.12
CA GLU A 25 1.06 8.30 -4.87
C GLU A 25 1.58 8.53 -3.44
N GLN A 26 1.50 9.76 -2.91
CA GLN A 26 1.97 10.05 -1.55
C GLN A 26 1.20 9.29 -0.48
N ALA A 27 -0.11 9.11 -0.64
CA ALA A 27 -0.93 8.35 0.30
C ALA A 27 -0.53 6.87 0.29
N ARG A 28 -0.22 6.33 -0.89
CA ARG A 28 0.31 4.98 -1.04
C ARG A 28 1.67 4.83 -0.37
N GLN A 29 2.59 5.75 -0.63
CA GLN A 29 3.93 5.75 -0.03
C GLN A 29 3.87 5.80 1.51
N ARG A 30 3.00 6.65 2.08
CA ARG A 30 2.78 6.67 3.54
C ARG A 30 2.17 5.38 4.05
N HIS A 31 1.26 4.76 3.31
CA HIS A 31 0.70 3.47 3.70
C HIS A 31 1.76 2.37 3.73
N ILE A 32 2.66 2.33 2.74
CA ILE A 32 3.79 1.39 2.72
C ILE A 32 4.74 1.69 3.87
N SER A 33 5.06 2.97 4.12
CA SER A 33 5.88 3.41 5.26
C SER A 33 5.30 2.93 6.59
N MET A 34 4.01 3.11 6.82
CA MET A 34 3.31 2.61 8.01
C MET A 34 3.40 1.09 8.14
N LEU A 35 3.22 0.33 7.04
CA LEU A 35 3.31 -1.13 7.06
C LEU A 35 4.74 -1.62 7.35
N ASP A 36 5.74 -0.91 6.87
CA ASP A 36 7.16 -1.15 7.13
C ASP A 36 7.53 -0.82 8.59
N GLU A 37 7.07 0.32 9.12
CA GLU A 37 7.27 0.72 10.53
C GLU A 37 6.66 -0.26 11.53
N MET A 38 5.51 -0.87 11.20
CA MET A 38 4.89 -1.88 12.06
C MET A 38 5.81 -3.10 12.28
N GLN A 39 6.67 -3.43 11.31
CA GLN A 39 7.64 -4.53 11.39
C GLN A 39 8.88 -4.18 10.55
N PRO A 40 9.84 -3.43 11.12
CA PRO A 40 10.95 -2.84 10.36
C PRO A 40 11.96 -3.87 9.81
N ASN A 41 11.88 -5.13 10.26
CA ASN A 41 12.72 -6.23 9.80
C ASN A 41 12.01 -7.10 8.75
N ARG A 42 10.93 -6.63 8.12
CA ARG A 42 10.28 -7.35 7.03
C ARG A 42 11.24 -7.50 5.86
N THR A 43 11.30 -8.70 5.30
CA THR A 43 11.89 -8.87 3.98
C THR A 43 11.04 -8.15 2.94
N ARG A 44 11.68 -7.68 1.86
CA ARG A 44 11.00 -7.10 0.69
C ARG A 44 9.80 -7.95 0.26
N TYR A 45 9.99 -9.26 0.12
CA TYR A 45 8.92 -10.21 -0.24
C TYR A 45 7.73 -10.16 0.73
N SER A 46 7.99 -10.18 2.04
CA SER A 46 6.95 -10.12 3.06
C SER A 46 6.20 -8.77 3.06
N LEU A 47 6.90 -7.67 2.77
CA LEU A 47 6.30 -6.36 2.60
C LEU A 47 5.43 -6.29 1.35
N THR A 48 5.91 -6.75 0.19
CA THR A 48 5.15 -6.85 -1.07
C THR A 48 3.83 -7.60 -0.88
N ARG A 49 3.88 -8.79 -0.27
CA ARG A 49 2.68 -9.60 0.02
C ARG A 49 1.69 -8.87 0.93
N LYS A 50 2.19 -8.10 1.89
CA LYS A 50 1.36 -7.30 2.80
C LYS A 50 0.72 -6.12 2.07
N VAL A 51 1.45 -5.45 1.19
CA VAL A 51 0.98 -4.34 0.37
C VAL A 51 -0.07 -4.81 -0.63
N ALA A 52 0.18 -5.90 -1.37
CA ALA A 52 -0.81 -6.53 -2.26
C ALA A 52 -2.12 -6.82 -1.51
N LYS A 53 -1.99 -7.47 -0.33
CA LYS A 53 -3.12 -7.76 0.56
C LYS A 53 -3.62 -6.54 1.36
N ASN A 54 -3.12 -5.32 1.22
CA ASN A 54 -3.73 -4.14 1.88
C ASN A 54 -4.30 -3.15 0.87
N LEU A 55 -3.72 -3.10 -0.32
CA LEU A 55 -4.16 -2.20 -1.38
C LEU A 55 -5.02 -2.90 -2.44
N GLY A 56 -5.04 -4.23 -2.45
CA GLY A 56 -5.81 -5.00 -3.43
C GLY A 56 -5.13 -4.99 -4.80
N LEU A 57 -3.80 -5.07 -4.80
CA LEU A 57 -2.94 -5.07 -5.98
C LEU A 57 -2.51 -6.51 -6.30
N SER A 58 -2.05 -6.75 -7.52
CA SER A 58 -1.29 -7.96 -7.83
C SER A 58 0.05 -7.97 -7.07
N ASP A 59 0.67 -9.15 -6.95
CA ASP A 59 1.99 -9.27 -6.33
C ASP A 59 3.05 -8.53 -7.18
N GLU A 60 2.92 -8.49 -8.52
CA GLU A 60 3.81 -7.71 -9.38
C GLU A 60 3.66 -6.20 -9.14
N GLU A 61 2.42 -5.68 -9.16
CA GLU A 61 2.14 -4.27 -8.94
C GLU A 61 2.63 -3.82 -7.55
N ALA A 62 2.33 -4.60 -6.51
CA ALA A 62 2.82 -4.32 -5.17
C ALA A 62 4.34 -4.34 -5.09
N GLY A 63 5.00 -5.19 -5.88
CA GLY A 63 6.46 -5.25 -6.00
C GLY A 63 7.04 -3.93 -6.48
N VAL A 64 6.52 -3.40 -7.59
CA VAL A 64 6.94 -2.11 -8.15
C VAL A 64 6.83 -0.98 -7.13
N TRP A 65 5.74 -0.96 -6.36
CA TRP A 65 5.54 0.08 -5.35
C TRP A 65 6.45 -0.05 -4.14
N VAL A 66 6.80 -1.28 -3.73
CA VAL A 66 7.77 -1.52 -2.66
C VAL A 66 9.18 -1.12 -3.11
N ASP A 67 9.56 -1.39 -4.36
CA ASP A 67 10.84 -0.96 -4.91
C ASP A 67 10.93 0.56 -4.94
N ARG A 68 9.90 1.22 -5.49
CA ARG A 68 9.82 2.68 -5.52
C ARG A 68 9.85 3.30 -4.13
N PHE A 69 9.23 2.66 -3.13
CA PHE A 69 9.33 3.09 -1.73
C PHE A 69 10.76 3.01 -1.19
N HIS A 70 11.51 1.95 -1.51
CA HIS A 70 12.91 1.85 -1.09
C HIS A 70 13.83 2.85 -1.83
N GLU A 71 13.51 3.19 -3.09
CA GLU A 71 14.25 4.21 -3.86
C GLU A 71 14.01 5.63 -3.34
N ILE A 72 12.74 5.98 -3.03
CA ILE A 72 12.36 7.31 -2.53
C ILE A 72 12.75 7.47 -1.05
N GLY A 73 12.74 6.37 -0.29
CA GLY A 73 12.93 6.36 1.16
C GLY A 73 11.63 6.62 1.92
N ARG A 74 11.69 6.44 3.25
CA ARG A 74 10.52 6.60 4.13
C ARG A 74 10.02 8.05 4.12
N LEU A 75 8.76 8.24 3.74
CA LEU A 75 8.08 9.51 3.94
C LEU A 75 7.61 9.64 5.41
N PRO A 76 7.70 10.84 6.01
CA PRO A 76 7.17 11.08 7.33
C PRO A 76 5.64 10.90 7.33
N ASN A 77 5.13 10.18 8.33
CA ASN A 77 3.70 10.13 8.59
C ASN A 77 3.21 11.52 9.02
N LEU A 78 2.18 12.05 8.36
CA LEU A 78 1.52 13.26 8.83
C LEU A 78 0.85 12.95 10.17
N ARG A 79 1.27 13.65 11.22
CA ARG A 79 0.66 13.62 12.54
C ARG A 79 -0.54 14.56 12.57
#